data_AF-A0A699W3G0-F1
#
_entry.id   AF-A0A699W3G0-F1
#
_cell.length_a   1.000
_cell.length_b   1.000
_cell.length_c   1.000
_cell.angle_alpha   90.00
_cell.angle_beta   90.00
_cell.angle_gamma   90.00
#
_symmetry.space_group_name_H-M   'P 1'
#
loop_
_entity.id
_entity.type
_entity.pdbx_description
1 polymer ?
#
loop_
_entity_poly.entity_id
_entity_poly.type
_entity_poly.pdbx_seq_one_letter_code
_entity_poly.pdbx_strand_id
1 'polypeptide(L)' 'GPELIQETTEKIVQIKERMQAALDRQKCYADMKQEPVEIVDREVKRLKQSQIPLVKIRWNSKRGPEFTWEREDQFRK' A
#
# COMPACT_ATOMS: atom_id res chain seq x y z
N GLY A 1 18.86 -44.03 -0.61
CA GLY A 1 18.10 -44.09 0.66
C GLY A 1 18.05 -42.72 1.32
N PRO A 2 19.16 -42.27 1.92
CA PRO A 2 19.26 -40.95 2.58
C PRO A 2 19.46 -39.77 1.62
N GLU A 3 20.18 -39.94 0.50
CA GLU A 3 20.45 -38.87 -0.47
C GLU A 3 19.18 -38.33 -1.15
N LEU A 4 18.25 -39.22 -1.50
CA LEU A 4 16.94 -38.86 -2.05
C LEU A 4 16.09 -38.06 -1.06
N ILE A 5 16.20 -38.38 0.23
CA ILE A 5 15.50 -37.67 1.29
C ILE A 5 16.08 -36.26 1.41
N GLN A 6 17.41 -36.15 1.44
CA GLN A 6 18.11 -34.86 1.49
C GLN A 6 17.76 -33.98 0.27
N GLU A 7 17.85 -34.53 -0.94
CA GLU A 7 17.51 -33.81 -2.17
C GLU A 7 16.05 -33.33 -2.16
N THR A 8 15.14 -34.15 -1.64
CA THR A 8 13.72 -33.78 -1.52
C THR A 8 13.52 -32.67 -0.50
N THR A 9 14.23 -32.71 0.63
CA THR A 9 14.15 -31.62 1.63
C THR A 9 14.67 -30.30 1.08
N GLU A 10 15.77 -30.33 0.32
CA GLU A 10 16.33 -29.15 -0.35
C GLU A 10 15.35 -28.55 -1.36
N LYS A 11 14.72 -29.40 -2.19
CA LYS A 11 13.68 -28.97 -3.14
C LYS A 11 12.46 -28.36 -2.44
N ILE A 12 12.02 -28.94 -1.33
CA ILE A 12 10.91 -28.40 -0.53
C ILE A 12 11.25 -27.02 0.03
N VAL A 13 12.46 -26.85 0.57
CA VAL A 13 12.93 -25.55 1.08
C VAL A 13 12.96 -24.52 -0.05
N GLN A 14 13.50 -24.87 -1.20
CA GLN A 14 13.58 -23.97 -2.35
C GLN A 14 12.19 -23.54 -2.88
N ILE A 15 11.22 -24.45 -2.88
CA ILE A 15 9.84 -24.14 -3.28
C ILE A 15 9.21 -23.15 -2.28
N LYS A 16 9.41 -23.38 -0.97
CA LYS A 16 8.91 -22.47 0.07
C LYS A 16 9.51 -21.08 -0.04
N GLU A 17 10.82 -20.99 -0.26
CA GLU A 17 11.52 -19.71 -0.41
C GLU A 17 11.00 -18.92 -1.63
N ARG A 18 10.79 -19.60 -2.77
CA ARG A 18 10.22 -18.96 -3.97
C ARG A 18 8.79 -18.47 -3.76
N MET A 19 7.97 -19.25 -3.06
CA MET A 19 6.61 -18.83 -2.68
C MET A 19 6.65 -17.61 -1.75
N GLN A 20 7.52 -17.63 -0.73
CA GLN A 20 7.67 -16.51 0.19
C GLN A 20 8.13 -15.24 -0.55
N ALA A 21 9.15 -15.34 -1.42
CA ALA A 21 9.61 -14.22 -2.22
C ALA A 21 8.54 -13.69 -3.19
N ALA A 22 7.61 -14.52 -3.65
CA ALA A 22 6.47 -14.06 -4.45
C ALA A 22 5.44 -13.31 -3.60
N LEU A 23 5.14 -13.80 -2.40
CA LEU A 23 4.25 -13.13 -1.44
C LEU A 23 4.85 -11.79 -0.99
N ASP A 24 6.13 -11.74 -0.65
CA ASP A 24 6.81 -10.51 -0.23
C ASP A 24 6.83 -9.48 -1.36
N ARG A 25 7.00 -9.91 -2.62
CA ARG A 25 6.88 -9.03 -3.80
C ARG A 25 5.47 -8.47 -3.93
N GLN A 26 4.43 -9.32 -3.85
CA GLN A 26 3.04 -8.85 -3.90
C GLN A 26 2.71 -7.89 -2.76
N LYS A 27 3.18 -8.19 -1.54
CA LYS A 27 3.00 -7.33 -0.37
C LYS A 27 3.70 -5.98 -0.55
N CYS A 28 4.92 -5.95 -1.10
CA CYS A 28 5.59 -4.69 -1.44
C CYS A 28 4.77 -3.82 -2.41
N TYR A 29 4.08 -4.41 -3.40
CA TYR A 29 3.19 -3.67 -4.29
C TYR A 29 1.93 -3.15 -3.59
N ALA A 30 1.38 -3.92 -2.64
CA ALA A 30 0.25 -3.49 -1.82
C ALA A 30 0.66 -2.35 -0.88
N ASP A 31 1.80 -2.47 -0.19
CA ASP A 31 2.35 -1.42 0.68
C ASP A 31 2.79 -0.17 -0.11
N MET A 32 3.12 -0.31 -1.41
CA MET A 32 3.33 0.84 -2.31
C MET A 32 2.04 1.59 -2.64
N LYS A 33 0.86 0.95 -2.50
CA LYS A 33 -0.41 1.69 -2.46
C LYS A 33 -0.47 2.35 -1.09
N GLN A 34 -0.03 3.60 -1.05
CA GLN A 34 0.06 4.40 0.15
C GLN A 34 -1.26 4.33 0.93
N GLU A 35 -1.20 3.94 2.20
CA GLU A 35 -2.36 4.03 3.09
C GLU A 35 -2.48 5.47 3.61
N PRO A 36 -3.68 6.06 3.58
CA PRO A 36 -3.90 7.40 4.14
C PRO A 36 -3.75 7.31 5.65
N VAL A 37 -2.85 8.12 6.22
CA VAL A 37 -2.53 8.09 7.65
C VAL A 37 -3.58 8.88 8.43
N GLU A 38 -3.81 10.10 7.98
CA GLU A 38 -4.70 11.05 8.64
C GLU A 38 -5.12 12.17 7.68
N ILE A 39 -6.29 12.75 7.95
CA ILE A 39 -6.70 14.02 7.34
C ILE A 39 -6.10 15.14 8.18
N VAL A 40 -5.15 15.87 7.59
CA VAL A 40 -4.40 16.94 8.26
C VAL A 40 -5.17 18.26 8.21
N ASP A 41 -5.94 18.48 7.15
CA ASP A 41 -6.65 19.74 6.93
C ASP A 41 -7.89 19.56 6.05
N ARG A 42 -8.81 20.52 6.10
CA ARG A 42 -10.03 20.55 5.27
C ARG A 42 -10.26 21.96 4.74
N GLU A 43 -10.49 22.08 3.45
CA GLU A 43 -10.77 23.35 2.78
C GLU A 43 -12.01 23.21 1.90
N VAL A 44 -12.88 24.22 1.87
CA VAL A 44 -14.00 24.25 0.92
C VAL A 44 -13.74 25.32 -0.13
N LYS A 45 -13.49 24.90 -1.38
CA LYS A 45 -13.34 25.84 -2.49
C LYS A 45 -14.71 26.22 -3.05
N ARG A 46 -15.02 27.52 -3.01
CA ARG A 46 -16.25 28.08 -3.58
C ARG A 46 -15.99 28.51 -5.02
N LEU A 47 -16.74 27.93 -5.94
CA LEU A 47 -16.85 28.35 -7.33
C LEU A 47 -18.17 29.12 -7.50
N LYS A 48 -18.41 29.66 -8.71
CA LYS A 48 -19.59 30.52 -8.99
C LYS A 48 -20.93 29.87 -8.65
N GLN A 49 -21.05 28.54 -8.81
CA GLN A 49 -22.30 27.79 -8.62
C GLN A 49 -22.13 26.52 -7.79
N SER A 50 -20.93 26.25 -7.27
CA SER A 50 -20.64 25.00 -6.56
C SER A 50 -19.65 25.21 -5.43
N GLN A 51 -19.68 24.29 -4.48
CA GLN A 51 -18.72 24.22 -3.38
C GLN A 51 -18.08 22.84 -3.41
N ILE A 52 -16.75 22.81 -3.38
CA ILE A 52 -15.97 21.57 -3.45
C ILE A 52 -15.23 21.41 -2.13
N PRO A 53 -15.66 20.49 -1.25
CA PRO A 53 -14.92 20.15 -0.04
C PRO A 53 -13.70 19.29 -0.41
N LEU A 54 -12.53 19.79 -0.05
CA LEU A 54 -11.23 19.16 -0.22
C LEU A 54 -10.67 18.78 1.15
N VAL A 55 -10.02 17.63 1.22
CA VAL A 55 -9.31 17.15 2.40
C VAL A 55 -7.83 16.99 2.06
N LYS A 56 -6.97 17.49 2.94
CA LYS A 56 -5.52 17.27 2.85
C LYS A 56 -5.19 15.99 3.58
N ILE A 57 -4.63 15.03 2.86
CA ILE A 57 -4.32 13.71 3.39
C ILE A 57 -2.81 13.59 3.50
N ARG A 58 -2.37 13.13 4.67
CA ARG A 58 -0.99 12.71 4.87
C ARG A 58 -0.86 11.23 4.53
N TRP A 59 0.14 10.92 3.73
CA TRP A 59 0.52 9.57 3.35
C TRP A 59 1.86 9.22 4.00
N ASN A 60 1.96 8.02 4.58
CA ASN A 60 3.24 7.50 5.05
C ASN A 60 3.92 6.79 3.88
N SER A 61 4.77 7.52 3.17
CA SER A 61 5.62 6.96 2.11
C SER A 61 7.00 6.61 2.68
N LYS A 62 7.65 5.58 2.11
CA LYS A 62 9.04 5.23 2.46
C LYS A 62 10.02 6.39 2.23
N ARG A 63 9.64 7.39 1.41
CA ARG A 63 10.44 8.58 1.08
C ARG A 63 10.17 9.78 2.01
N GLY A 64 9.25 9.64 2.97
CA GLY A 64 8.84 10.71 3.88
C GLY A 64 7.33 10.97 3.81
N PRO A 65 6.80 11.87 4.66
CA PRO A 65 5.39 12.24 4.63
C PRO A 65 5.05 12.95 3.31
N GLU A 66 4.12 12.38 2.55
CA GLU A 66 3.57 13.01 1.35
C GLU A 66 2.20 13.62 1.69
N PHE A 67 1.86 14.74 1.05
CA PHE A 67 0.58 15.43 1.28
C PHE A 67 -0.14 15.66 -0.04
N THR A 68 -1.37 15.19 -0.16
CA THR A 68 -2.22 15.45 -1.33
C THR A 68 -3.55 16.07 -0.92
N TRP A 69 -4.15 16.85 -1.82
CA TRP A 69 -5.49 17.40 -1.68
C TRP A 69 -6.44 16.56 -2.52
N GLU A 70 -7.37 15.88 -1.86
CA GLU A 70 -8.37 15.03 -2.51
C GLU A 70 -9.78 15.56 -2.21
N ARG A 71 -10.76 15.21 -3.03
CA ARG A 71 -12.15 15.58 -2.75
C ARG A 71 -12.73 14.71 -1.62
N GLU A 72 -13.45 15.34 -0.70
CA GLU A 72 -13.99 14.64 0.49
C GLU A 72 -14.96 13.51 0.13
N ASP A 73 -15.69 13.63 -0.97
CA ASP A 73 -16.67 12.64 -1.46
C ASP A 73 -16.02 11.32 -1.89
N GLN A 74 -14.73 11.32 -2.27
CA GLN A 74 -14.00 10.09 -2.62
C GLN A 74 -13.67 9.22 -1.39
N PHE A 75 -13.69 9.80 -0.19
CA PHE A 75 -13.37 9.12 1.06
C PHE A 75 -14.60 8.74 1.89
N ARG A 76 -15.74 9.39 1.65
CA ARG A 76 -17.01 9.01 2.27
C ARG A 76 -17.68 7.93 1.43
N LYS A 77 -17.58 6.67 1.87
CA LYS A 77 -18.32 5.53 1.31
C LYS A 77 -19.46 5.12 2.23
#